data_AF-A0A833S9N3-F1
#
_entry.id   AF-A0A833S9N3-F1
#
_cell.length_a   1.000
_cell.length_b   1.000
_cell.length_c   1.000
_cell.angle_alpha   90.00
_cell.angle_beta   90.00
_cell.angle_gamma   90.00
#
_symmetry.space_group_name_H-M   'P 1'
#
loop_
_entity.id
_entity.type
_entity.pdbx_description
1 polymer ?
#
loop_
_entity_poly.entity_id
_entity_poly.type
_entity_poly.pdbx_seq_one_letter_code
_entity_poly.pdbx_strand_id
1 'polypeptide(L)'
;MGASPEFLLAIDVTSSGTPEEKLKWAFRMYDVDGNGVIDIQEMTKIVQAIYDMLGACSSNRPADSAEERAKNIFARMDENNDGQLTEEEFLKGCLQDEELSKMLAP
;
A
#
# COMPACT_ATOMS: atom_id res chain seq x y z
N MET A 1 37.73 7.47 7.72
CA MET A 1 36.39 7.16 8.24
C MET A 1 35.55 6.69 7.05
N GLY A 2 35.70 5.42 6.65
CA GLY A 2 34.97 4.87 5.51
C GLY A 2 33.66 4.28 6.02
N ALA A 3 32.53 4.70 5.46
CA ALA A 3 31.26 4.04 5.71
C ALA A 3 31.40 2.56 5.33
N SER A 4 30.96 1.64 6.21
CA SER A 4 31.00 0.21 5.92
C SER A 4 30.12 -0.10 4.70
N PRO A 5 30.48 -1.11 3.89
CA PRO A 5 29.67 -1.51 2.73
C PRO A 5 28.23 -1.87 3.12
N GLU A 6 28.02 -2.31 4.36
CA GLU A 6 26.72 -2.60 4.95
C GLU A 6 25.85 -1.33 5.09
N PHE A 7 26.47 -0.20 5.43
CA PHE A 7 25.78 1.09 5.55
C PHE A 7 25.45 1.67 4.18
N LEU A 8 26.33 1.49 3.19
CA LEU A 8 26.07 1.87 1.80
C LEU A 8 24.97 1.01 1.16
N LEU A 9 24.91 -0.30 1.45
CA LEU A 9 23.83 -1.18 1.01
C LEU A 9 22.49 -0.79 1.63
N ALA A 10 22.47 -0.44 2.92
CA ALA A 10 21.26 0.03 3.59
C ALA A 10 20.77 1.37 3.02
N ILE A 11 21.68 2.27 2.65
CA ILE A 11 21.33 3.53 1.97
C ILE A 11 20.87 3.26 0.54
N ASP A 12 21.52 2.37 -0.21
CA ASP A 12 21.16 2.08 -1.60
C ASP A 12 19.80 1.36 -1.69
N VAL A 13 19.51 0.44 -0.78
CA VAL A 13 18.18 -0.19 -0.63
C VAL A 13 17.09 0.84 -0.28
N THR A 14 17.43 1.88 0.50
CA THR A 14 16.46 2.92 0.89
C THR A 14 16.39 4.10 -0.10
N SER A 15 17.41 4.29 -0.95
CA SER A 15 17.55 5.45 -1.87
C SER A 15 17.42 5.12 -3.36
N SER A 16 17.64 3.87 -3.76
CA SER A 16 17.72 3.42 -5.14
C SER A 16 16.82 2.21 -5.39
N GLY A 17 15.51 2.37 -5.19
CA GLY A 17 14.50 1.39 -5.63
C GLY A 17 13.67 1.98 -6.77
N THR A 18 13.43 1.19 -7.82
CA THR A 18 12.43 1.57 -8.84
C THR A 18 11.07 1.77 -8.16
N PRO A 19 10.15 2.57 -8.73
CA PRO A 19 8.79 2.70 -8.19
C PRO A 19 8.15 1.34 -7.94
N GLU A 20 8.45 0.34 -8.77
CA GLU A 20 8.02 -1.05 -8.59
C GLU A 20 8.56 -1.70 -7.30
N GLU A 21 9.83 -1.50 -6.94
CA GLU A 21 10.37 -2.07 -5.69
C GLU A 21 9.76 -1.43 -4.44
N LYS A 22 9.48 -0.12 -4.49
CA LYS A 22 8.78 0.58 -3.40
C LYS A 22 7.36 0.07 -3.25
N LEU A 23 6.66 -0.13 -4.36
CA LEU A 23 5.30 -0.69 -4.37
C LEU A 23 5.28 -2.15 -3.91
N LYS A 24 6.30 -2.97 -4.25
CA LYS A 24 6.46 -4.33 -3.70
C LYS A 24 6.64 -4.34 -2.19
N TRP A 25 7.44 -3.40 -1.68
CA TRP A 25 7.59 -3.23 -0.23
C TRP A 25 6.28 -2.80 0.43
N ALA A 26 5.54 -1.89 -0.20
CA ALA A 26 4.21 -1.48 0.28
C ALA A 26 3.22 -2.65 0.26
N PHE A 27 3.18 -3.43 -0.82
CA PHE A 27 2.36 -4.63 -0.95
C PHE A 27 2.61 -5.61 0.20
N ARG A 28 3.88 -5.87 0.52
CA ARG A 28 4.25 -6.74 1.66
C ARG A 28 3.90 -6.19 3.03
N MET A 29 3.81 -4.87 3.17
CA MET A 29 3.31 -4.24 4.40
C MET A 29 1.79 -4.32 4.50
N TYR A 30 1.11 -4.47 3.37
CA TYR A 30 -0.33 -4.49 3.24
C TYR A 30 -0.92 -5.90 3.34
N ASP A 31 -0.25 -6.90 2.77
CA ASP A 31 -0.54 -8.32 2.99
C ASP A 31 -0.13 -8.70 4.42
N VAL A 32 -1.10 -8.61 5.35
CA VAL A 32 -0.89 -8.81 6.78
C VAL A 32 -0.74 -10.30 7.10
N ASP A 33 -1.46 -11.15 6.39
CA ASP A 33 -1.39 -12.60 6.61
C ASP A 33 -0.31 -13.31 5.77
N GLY A 34 0.29 -12.62 4.80
CA GLY A 34 1.44 -13.08 4.03
C GLY A 34 1.06 -14.13 2.98
N ASN A 35 -0.20 -14.15 2.52
CA ASN A 35 -0.69 -15.13 1.55
C ASN A 35 -0.32 -14.77 0.10
N GLY A 36 0.28 -13.60 -0.14
CA GLY A 36 0.68 -13.10 -1.45
C GLY A 36 -0.44 -12.39 -2.22
N VAL A 37 -1.58 -12.11 -1.59
CA VAL A 37 -2.69 -11.31 -2.10
C VAL A 37 -3.15 -10.33 -1.03
N ILE A 38 -3.82 -9.24 -1.44
CA ILE A 38 -4.46 -8.33 -0.49
C ILE A 38 -5.96 -8.53 -0.64
N ASP A 39 -6.62 -8.93 0.45
CA ASP A 39 -8.08 -9.01 0.50
C ASP A 39 -8.71 -7.65 0.83
N ILE A 40 -10.00 -7.49 0.51
CA ILE A 40 -10.75 -6.26 0.82
C ILE A 40 -10.71 -5.90 2.33
N GLN A 41 -10.65 -6.91 3.19
CA GLN A 41 -10.54 -6.75 4.64
C GLN A 41 -9.21 -6.13 5.05
N GLU A 42 -8.11 -6.54 4.41
CA GLU A 42 -6.78 -6.00 4.66
C GLU A 42 -6.66 -4.58 4.14
N MET A 43 -7.10 -4.34 2.89
CA MET A 43 -7.18 -3.01 2.29
C MET A 43 -7.94 -2.03 3.21
N THR A 44 -9.07 -2.44 3.76
CA THR A 44 -9.88 -1.61 4.66
C THR A 44 -9.11 -1.25 5.94
N LYS A 45 -8.42 -2.22 6.55
CA LYS A 45 -7.60 -1.99 7.76
C LYS A 45 -6.44 -1.04 7.47
N ILE A 46 -5.78 -1.17 6.33
CA ILE A 46 -4.67 -0.31 5.93
C ILE A 46 -5.15 1.13 5.75
N VAL A 47 -6.20 1.33 4.95
CA VAL A 47 -6.79 2.65 4.70
C VAL A 47 -7.18 3.28 6.03
N GLN A 48 -7.81 2.52 6.93
CA GLN A 48 -8.18 2.99 8.26
C GLN A 48 -6.95 3.37 9.11
N ALA A 49 -5.87 2.59 9.07
CA ALA A 49 -4.62 2.87 9.77
C ALA A 49 -3.90 4.11 9.23
N ILE A 50 -3.89 4.33 7.90
CA ILE A 50 -3.32 5.52 7.27
C ILE A 50 -4.09 6.78 7.71
N TYR A 51 -5.42 6.70 7.79
CA TYR A 51 -6.24 7.80 8.31
C TYR A 51 -5.93 8.12 9.77
N ASP A 52 -5.73 7.10 10.60
CA ASP A 52 -5.35 7.27 12.01
C ASP A 52 -3.97 7.92 12.15
N MET A 53 -3.00 7.48 11.32
CA MET A 53 -1.61 7.94 11.33
C MET A 53 -1.43 9.36 10.78
N LEU A 54 -2.13 9.75 9.71
CA LEU A 54 -2.07 11.10 9.11
C LEU A 54 -2.69 12.20 10.00
N GLY A 55 -3.05 11.88 11.25
CA GLY A 55 -3.45 12.87 12.23
C GLY A 55 -4.87 13.39 12.04
N ALA A 56 -5.72 12.65 11.32
CA ALA A 56 -7.17 12.80 11.47
C ALA A 56 -7.58 12.20 12.82
N CYS A 57 -7.14 12.82 13.92
CA CYS A 57 -7.71 12.70 15.26
C CYS A 57 -9.15 13.20 15.22
N SER A 58 -10.00 12.42 14.57
CA SER A 58 -11.44 12.54 14.59
C SER A 58 -11.89 11.12 14.79
N SER A 59 -11.95 10.71 16.05
CA SER A 59 -12.58 9.49 16.56
C SER A 59 -14.09 9.42 16.24
N ASN A 60 -14.52 10.06 15.15
CA ASN A 60 -15.88 10.36 14.76
C ASN A 60 -16.07 10.36 13.23
N ARG A 61 -15.09 9.92 12.41
CA ARG A 61 -15.39 9.55 11.02
C ARG A 61 -16.00 8.15 10.99
N PRO A 62 -17.13 7.96 10.29
CA PRO A 62 -17.77 6.65 10.23
C PRO A 62 -16.84 5.66 9.52
N ALA A 63 -16.74 4.45 10.07
CA ALA A 63 -16.00 3.34 9.45
C ALA A 63 -16.44 3.10 7.99
N ASP A 64 -17.72 3.36 7.68
CA ASP A 64 -18.27 3.40 6.32
C ASP A 64 -17.41 4.21 5.35
N SER A 65 -16.88 5.38 5.73
CA SER A 65 -16.09 6.19 4.80
C SER A 65 -14.74 5.57 4.44
N ALA A 66 -14.13 4.78 5.33
CA ALA A 66 -12.88 4.09 5.05
C ALA A 66 -13.14 2.81 4.26
N GLU A 67 -14.17 2.06 4.62
CA GLU A 67 -14.56 0.83 3.92
C GLU A 67 -15.05 1.12 2.49
N GLU A 68 -15.89 2.13 2.28
CA GLU A 68 -16.34 2.55 0.94
C GLU A 68 -15.16 3.00 0.07
N ARG A 69 -14.21 3.75 0.65
CA ARG A 69 -12.96 4.13 -0.04
C ARG A 69 -12.15 2.91 -0.40
N ALA A 70 -11.91 2.02 0.55
CA ALA A 70 -11.16 0.79 0.33
C ALA A 70 -11.81 -0.05 -0.77
N LYS A 71 -13.13 -0.26 -0.74
CA LYS A 71 -13.89 -0.95 -1.79
C LYS A 71 -13.75 -0.30 -3.15
N ASN A 72 -13.84 1.02 -3.24
CA ASN A 72 -13.70 1.73 -4.51
C ASN A 72 -12.28 1.65 -5.07
N ILE A 73 -11.26 1.70 -4.21
CA ILE A 73 -9.86 1.52 -4.60
C ILE A 73 -9.65 0.06 -5.06
N PHE A 74 -10.13 -0.87 -4.26
CA PHE A 74 -10.04 -2.30 -4.51
C PHE A 74 -10.64 -2.67 -5.85
N ALA A 75 -11.90 -2.29 -6.10
CA ALA A 75 -12.60 -2.57 -7.35
C ALA A 75 -11.96 -1.90 -8.59
N ARG A 76 -11.13 -0.87 -8.39
CA ARG A 76 -10.36 -0.24 -9.48
C ARG A 76 -9.05 -0.96 -9.79
N MET A 77 -8.45 -1.58 -8.78
CA MET A 77 -7.21 -2.35 -8.94
C MET A 77 -7.50 -3.81 -9.32
N ASP A 78 -8.64 -4.35 -8.87
CA ASP A 78 -9.10 -5.72 -9.08
C ASP A 78 -9.63 -5.88 -10.51
N GLU A 79 -8.71 -6.18 -11.43
CA GLU A 79 -9.00 -6.27 -12.86
C GLU A 79 -9.77 -7.56 -13.19
N ASN A 80 -9.47 -8.65 -12.47
CA ASN A 80 -10.09 -9.95 -12.66
C ASN A 80 -11.41 -10.12 -11.86
N ASN A 81 -11.70 -9.22 -10.91
CA ASN A 81 -12.86 -9.24 -10.02
C ASN A 81 -12.98 -10.53 -9.20
N ASP A 82 -11.84 -11.11 -8.82
CA ASP A 82 -11.79 -12.33 -8.02
C ASP A 82 -11.86 -12.05 -6.51
N GLY A 83 -11.83 -10.77 -6.12
CA GLY A 83 -11.88 -10.34 -4.72
C GLY A 83 -10.52 -10.38 -4.02
N GLN A 84 -9.42 -10.54 -4.76
CA GLN A 84 -8.05 -10.58 -4.25
C GLN A 84 -7.13 -9.71 -5.13
N LEU A 85 -6.32 -8.85 -4.52
CA LEU A 85 -5.32 -8.08 -5.27
C LEU A 85 -3.99 -8.80 -5.25
N THR A 86 -3.57 -9.31 -6.41
CA THR A 86 -2.22 -9.83 -6.57
C THR A 86 -1.19 -8.69 -6.59
N GLU A 87 0.07 -9.03 -6.33
CA GLU A 87 1.20 -8.07 -6.42
C GLU A 87 1.20 -7.32 -7.76
N GLU A 88 0.91 -8.02 -8.85
CA GLU A 88 0.90 -7.46 -10.21
C GLU A 88 -0.27 -6.49 -10.42
N GLU A 89 -1.47 -6.83 -9.95
CA GLU A 89 -2.65 -5.95 -10.00
C GLU A 89 -2.48 -4.71 -9.13
N PHE A 90 -1.89 -4.88 -7.94
CA PHE A 90 -1.56 -3.78 -7.06
C PHE A 90 -0.55 -2.81 -7.69
N LEU A 91 0.55 -3.34 -8.24
CA LEU A 91 1.57 -2.55 -8.96
C LEU A 91 0.95 -1.81 -10.14
N LYS A 92 0.17 -2.51 -10.97
CA LYS A 92 -0.48 -1.96 -12.16
C LYS A 92 -1.49 -0.89 -11.78
N GLY A 93 -2.30 -1.13 -10.75
CA GLY A 93 -3.29 -0.19 -10.25
C GLY A 93 -2.66 1.09 -9.70
N CYS A 94 -1.60 0.98 -8.91
CA CYS A 94 -0.83 2.14 -8.43
C CYS A 94 -0.11 2.89 -9.56
N LEU A 95 0.39 2.19 -10.59
CA LEU A 95 1.04 2.82 -11.73
C LEU A 95 0.05 3.49 -12.69
N GLN A 96 -1.17 2.96 -12.81
CA GLN A 96 -2.22 3.53 -13.65
C GLN A 96 -2.95 4.70 -12.99
N ASP A 97 -3.09 4.69 -11.66
CA ASP A 97 -3.81 5.71 -10.93
C ASP A 97 -2.86 6.47 -9.97
N GLU A 98 -2.48 7.69 -10.39
CA GLU A 98 -1.62 8.58 -9.62
C GLU A 98 -2.22 8.98 -8.26
N GLU A 99 -3.55 8.95 -8.11
CA GLU A 99 -4.19 9.25 -6.84
C GLU A 99 -3.97 8.10 -5.84
N LEU A 100 -4.08 6.86 -6.31
CA LEU A 100 -3.82 5.66 -5.50
C LEU A 100 -2.37 5.59 -5.06
N SER A 101 -1.42 5.83 -5.97
CA SER A 101 0.00 5.83 -5.60
C SER A 101 0.32 6.89 -4.54
N LYS A 102 -0.28 8.08 -4.60
CA LYS A 102 -0.09 9.12 -3.57
C LYS A 102 -0.77 8.82 -2.25
N MET A 103 -1.85 8.03 -2.24
CA MET A 103 -2.51 7.62 -0.99
C MET A 103 -1.77 6.49 -0.27
N LEU A 104 -1.09 5.63 -1.02
CA LEU A 104 -0.43 4.41 -0.50
C LEU A 104 1.08 4.62 -0.28
N ALA A 105 1.74 5.44 -1.10
CA ALA A 105 3.13 5.82 -0.85
C ALA A 105 3.19 6.91 0.26
N PRO A 106 3.90 6.67 1.38
CA PRO A 106 4.09 7.68 2.42
C PRO A 106 4.99 8.84 1.97
#